data_AF-G0QAB0-F1
#
_entry.id   AF-G0QAB0-F1
#
_cell.length_a   1.000
_cell.length_b   1.000
_cell.length_c   1.000
_cell.angle_alpha   90.00
_cell.angle_beta   90.00
_cell.angle_gamma   90.00
#
_symmetry.space_group_name_H-M   'P 1'
#
loop_
_entity.id
_entity.type
_entity.pdbx_description
1 polymer ?
#
loop_
_entity_poly.entity_id
_entity_poly.type
_entity_poly.pdbx_seq_one_letter_code
_entity_poly.pdbx_strand_id
1 'polypeptide(L)'
;MSGRADKDYPSISDEPGRYIDRLKSDAEFRQDVGAASGAGYMWGHFTQIEAYFKPEREDQYRAETESTLRTGGNEMDVKWMEWLDIHDVRVNIESMVNSAGPGQYYLLWRPKDIAVACHAVNIEARSQGFEPPLKFTIDMEHTASFGVDPEQEMELMIENEERLASNPDLDIDEDAPLKSILETYHLTRPGFEVRQGHMHGEIRRGEKMVYRYLYRLVENGFCRGDDTCTIAFEIAGNYSEDIYNARVIMDLIELNVRPEELRADRVDASGDYDTREEALMARFFNMDKTSVAREFAAIEANAFNPLKELLEFEDFDNTQLGNTSLDNNVRPQQFT
;
A
#
# COMPACT_ATOMS: atom_id res chain seq x y z
N MET A 1 -3.48 23.74 7.18
CA MET A 1 -3.72 23.63 8.63
C MET A 1 -5.22 23.70 8.91
N SER A 2 -5.89 22.55 8.91
CA SER A 2 -7.23 22.40 9.49
C SER A 2 -7.10 21.44 10.66
N GLY A 3 -7.25 21.94 11.87
CA GLY A 3 -7.21 21.11 13.07
C GLY A 3 -8.32 20.08 13.04
N ARG A 4 -7.96 18.81 13.25
CA ARG A 4 -8.89 17.81 13.76
C ARG A 4 -8.25 17.24 15.02
N ALA A 5 -8.80 17.70 16.13
CA ALA A 5 -8.58 17.16 17.45
C ALA A 5 -8.92 15.67 17.48
N ASP A 6 -8.26 14.93 18.37
CA ASP A 6 -8.70 13.65 18.89
C ASP A 6 -10.23 13.63 18.99
N LYS A 7 -10.89 12.91 18.08
CA LYS A 7 -12.36 12.80 18.10
C LYS A 7 -12.71 11.75 19.13
N ASP A 8 -12.94 12.18 20.38
CA ASP A 8 -13.65 11.39 21.37
C ASP A 8 -15.02 11.01 20.79
N TYR A 9 -15.20 9.72 20.46
CA TYR A 9 -16.48 9.22 20.02
C TYR A 9 -17.45 9.21 21.20
N PRO A 10 -18.60 9.91 21.13
CA PRO A 10 -19.59 9.83 22.20
C PRO A 10 -20.07 8.40 22.34
N SER A 11 -20.08 7.91 23.58
CA SER A 11 -20.62 6.62 23.96
C SER A 11 -22.06 6.46 23.43
N ILE A 12 -22.40 5.24 22.98
CA ILE A 12 -23.76 4.84 22.58
C ILE A 12 -24.80 5.14 23.69
N SER A 13 -24.34 5.32 24.95
CA SER A 13 -25.18 5.65 26.09
C SER A 13 -25.90 7.00 26.01
N ASP A 14 -25.45 7.93 25.17
CA ASP A 14 -25.82 9.34 25.36
C ASP A 14 -26.96 9.86 24.47
N GLU A 15 -27.46 9.09 23.49
CA GLU A 15 -28.79 9.24 22.84
C GLU A 15 -28.87 8.40 21.54
N PRO A 16 -29.65 7.30 21.49
CA PRO A 16 -29.75 6.44 20.30
C PRO A 16 -30.22 7.17 19.02
N GLY A 17 -31.05 8.23 19.18
CA GLY A 17 -31.49 9.07 18.06
C GLY A 17 -30.33 9.80 17.37
N ARG A 18 -29.39 10.31 18.17
CA ARG A 18 -28.20 11.03 17.68
C ARG A 18 -27.22 10.12 16.93
N TYR A 19 -27.12 8.85 17.34
CA TYR A 19 -26.30 7.84 16.65
C TYR A 19 -26.85 7.50 15.26
N ILE A 20 -28.16 7.20 15.18
CA ILE A 20 -28.82 6.89 13.89
C ILE A 20 -28.81 8.10 12.95
N ASP A 21 -29.01 9.30 13.49
CA ASP A 21 -28.95 10.53 12.69
C ASP A 21 -27.53 10.77 12.16
N ARG A 22 -26.48 10.58 12.98
CA ARG A 22 -25.08 10.60 12.50
C ARG A 22 -24.83 9.54 11.45
N LEU A 23 -25.24 8.29 11.64
CA LEU A 23 -25.06 7.24 10.62
C LEU A 23 -25.65 7.63 9.27
N LYS A 24 -26.75 8.39 9.26
CA LYS A 24 -27.38 8.88 8.02
C LYS A 24 -26.63 10.07 7.42
N SER A 25 -26.19 11.02 8.24
CA SER A 25 -25.64 12.31 7.78
C SER A 25 -24.12 12.37 7.65
N ASP A 26 -23.38 11.48 8.32
CA ASP A 26 -21.92 11.49 8.44
C ASP A 26 -21.35 10.27 7.70
N ALA A 27 -20.66 10.50 6.58
CA ALA A 27 -20.10 9.44 5.74
C ALA A 27 -18.89 8.76 6.41
N GLU A 28 -18.02 9.54 7.04
CA GLU A 28 -16.81 9.09 7.74
C GLU A 28 -17.21 8.18 8.92
N PHE A 29 -18.17 8.62 9.74
CA PHE A 29 -18.66 7.82 10.86
C PHE A 29 -19.30 6.49 10.43
N ARG A 30 -20.03 6.49 9.32
CA ARG A 30 -20.65 5.27 8.79
C ARG A 30 -19.59 4.26 8.33
N GLN A 31 -18.50 4.74 7.73
CA GLN A 31 -17.37 3.91 7.36
C GLN A 31 -16.67 3.33 8.61
N ASP A 32 -16.47 4.13 9.66
CA ASP A 32 -15.91 3.65 10.93
C ASP A 32 -16.74 2.55 11.58
N VAL A 33 -18.06 2.71 11.62
CA VAL A 33 -18.97 1.67 12.13
C VAL A 33 -18.92 0.41 11.26
N GLY A 34 -18.86 0.58 9.93
CA GLY A 34 -18.72 -0.53 8.98
C GLY A 34 -17.43 -1.31 9.19
N ALA A 35 -16.30 -0.62 9.30
CA ALA A 35 -15.00 -1.21 9.56
C ALA A 35 -14.93 -1.93 10.92
N ALA A 36 -15.47 -1.32 11.99
CA ALA A 36 -15.56 -1.97 13.29
C ALA A 36 -16.41 -3.25 13.24
N SER A 37 -17.49 -3.24 12.46
CA SER A 37 -18.30 -4.45 12.22
C SER A 37 -17.50 -5.52 11.47
N GLY A 38 -16.81 -5.15 10.39
CA GLY A 38 -15.95 -6.04 9.61
C GLY A 38 -14.82 -6.66 10.46
N ALA A 39 -14.17 -5.87 11.30
CA ALA A 39 -13.15 -6.33 12.24
C ALA A 39 -13.71 -7.34 13.24
N GLY A 40 -14.92 -7.10 13.78
CA GLY A 40 -15.60 -8.04 14.67
C GLY A 40 -15.95 -9.37 13.99
N TYR A 41 -16.38 -9.32 12.71
CA TYR A 41 -16.59 -10.52 11.91
C TYR A 41 -15.29 -11.30 11.70
N MET A 42 -14.21 -10.63 11.30
CA MET A 42 -12.91 -11.27 11.12
C MET A 42 -12.43 -11.92 12.42
N TRP A 43 -12.44 -11.18 13.53
CA TRP A 43 -12.07 -11.72 14.84
C TRP A 43 -12.88 -12.95 15.23
N GLY A 44 -14.21 -12.91 15.06
CA GLY A 44 -15.09 -14.02 15.38
C GLY A 44 -14.82 -15.27 14.52
N HIS A 45 -14.61 -15.10 13.21
CA HIS A 45 -14.30 -16.21 12.30
C HIS A 45 -12.96 -16.85 12.59
N PHE A 46 -11.95 -16.07 12.98
CA PHE A 46 -10.64 -16.61 13.31
C PHE A 46 -10.62 -17.34 14.66
N THR A 47 -11.34 -16.80 15.65
CA THR A 47 -11.09 -17.14 17.06
C THR A 47 -12.25 -17.77 17.82
N GLN A 48 -13.48 -17.63 17.34
CA GLN A 48 -14.69 -18.05 18.06
C GLN A 48 -15.52 -19.10 17.33
N ILE A 49 -15.54 -19.07 15.99
CA ILE A 49 -16.42 -19.91 15.16
C ILE A 49 -15.63 -21.11 14.61
N GLU A 50 -16.16 -22.31 14.81
CA GLU A 50 -15.67 -23.51 14.13
C GLU A 50 -16.05 -23.46 12.65
N ALA A 51 -15.08 -23.76 11.78
CA ALA A 51 -15.26 -23.89 10.35
C ALA A 51 -14.94 -25.31 9.91
N TYR A 52 -15.67 -25.78 8.90
CA TYR A 52 -15.42 -27.07 8.29
C TYR A 52 -14.34 -26.93 7.22
N PHE A 53 -13.18 -27.53 7.46
CA PHE A 53 -12.07 -27.59 6.52
C PHE A 53 -12.01 -28.95 5.86
N LYS A 54 -12.21 -28.94 4.55
CA LYS A 54 -12.05 -30.12 3.71
C LYS A 54 -10.82 -29.96 2.82
N PRO A 55 -9.83 -30.85 2.90
CA PRO A 55 -8.76 -30.87 1.91
C PRO A 55 -9.38 -31.24 0.55
N GLU A 56 -9.47 -30.27 -0.34
CA GLU A 56 -9.79 -30.54 -1.74
C GLU A 56 -8.60 -31.27 -2.37
N ARG A 57 -8.87 -32.46 -2.90
CA ARG A 57 -7.89 -33.27 -3.63
C ARG A 57 -7.52 -32.58 -4.94
N GLU A 58 -6.23 -32.37 -5.17
CA GLU A 58 -5.66 -31.97 -6.47
C GLU A 58 -6.07 -32.95 -7.60
N ASP A 59 -6.45 -34.18 -7.25
CA ASP A 59 -6.99 -35.24 -8.11
C ASP A 59 -8.22 -34.81 -8.94
N GLN A 60 -9.01 -33.82 -8.48
CA GLN A 60 -10.19 -33.35 -9.23
C GLN A 60 -9.84 -32.36 -10.35
N TYR A 61 -8.62 -31.80 -10.36
CA TYR A 61 -8.16 -30.86 -11.40
C TYR A 61 -7.08 -31.45 -12.32
N ARG A 62 -6.33 -32.48 -11.87
CA ARG A 62 -5.13 -33.00 -12.57
C ARG A 62 -5.16 -34.51 -12.91
N ALA A 63 -6.32 -35.13 -13.02
CA ALA A 63 -6.44 -36.54 -13.42
C ALA A 63 -6.17 -36.83 -14.92
N GLU A 64 -5.41 -36.00 -15.64
CA GLU A 64 -4.94 -36.32 -17.00
C GLU A 64 -3.43 -36.62 -17.10
N THR A 65 -2.57 -36.17 -16.18
CA THR A 65 -1.14 -36.44 -16.33
C THR A 65 -0.40 -36.47 -14.99
N GLU A 66 0.03 -37.67 -14.63
CA GLU A 66 1.19 -37.96 -13.78
C GLU A 66 1.05 -37.79 -12.26
N SER A 67 0.65 -38.91 -11.67
CA SER A 67 0.86 -39.33 -10.28
C SER A 67 2.23 -38.96 -9.71
N THR A 68 2.26 -38.06 -8.72
CA THR A 68 3.11 -38.19 -7.53
C THR A 68 2.62 -37.26 -6.39
N LEU A 69 2.50 -37.85 -5.19
CA LEU A 69 2.70 -37.27 -3.84
C LEU A 69 1.48 -36.93 -2.91
N ARG A 70 1.57 -37.58 -1.74
CA ARG A 70 1.26 -37.17 -0.35
C ARG A 70 -0.21 -36.95 0.09
N THR A 71 -0.76 -38.07 0.59
CA THR A 71 -1.57 -38.22 1.83
C THR A 71 -2.53 -37.09 2.21
N GLY A 72 -3.83 -37.37 2.04
CA GLY A 72 -4.92 -36.51 2.48
C GLY A 72 -4.94 -36.26 3.98
N GLY A 73 -5.21 -35.00 4.34
CA GLY A 73 -5.66 -34.64 5.68
C GLY A 73 -7.07 -35.17 5.95
N ASN A 74 -7.40 -35.36 7.22
CA ASN A 74 -8.77 -35.63 7.62
C ASN A 74 -9.60 -34.35 7.50
N GLU A 75 -10.90 -34.47 7.22
CA GLU A 75 -11.84 -33.36 7.35
C GLU A 75 -11.87 -32.90 8.82
N MET A 76 -11.89 -31.60 9.07
CA MET A 76 -11.80 -31.03 10.42
C MET A 76 -12.86 -29.96 10.63
N ASP A 77 -13.60 -30.07 11.73
CA ASP A 77 -14.40 -28.97 12.30
C ASP A 77 -13.56 -28.37 13.43
N VAL A 78 -12.90 -27.25 13.15
CA VAL A 78 -12.01 -26.56 14.08
C VAL A 78 -12.08 -25.06 13.86
N LYS A 79 -11.59 -24.27 14.81
CA LYS A 79 -11.41 -22.83 14.57
C LYS A 79 -10.32 -22.61 13.52
N TRP A 80 -10.40 -21.49 12.80
CA TRP A 80 -9.36 -21.11 11.83
C TRP A 80 -7.96 -21.06 12.45
N MET A 81 -7.82 -20.49 13.65
CA MET A 81 -6.51 -20.44 14.34
C MET A 81 -5.90 -21.83 14.60
N GLU A 82 -6.73 -22.80 14.99
CA GLU A 82 -6.29 -24.18 15.23
C GLU A 82 -5.88 -24.84 13.92
N TRP A 83 -6.67 -24.64 12.86
CA TRP A 83 -6.34 -25.16 11.54
C TRP A 83 -5.03 -24.59 11.01
N LEU A 84 -4.85 -23.27 11.12
CA LEU A 84 -3.64 -22.57 10.68
C LEU A 84 -2.40 -23.04 11.44
N ASP A 85 -2.51 -23.23 12.76
CA ASP A 85 -1.42 -23.77 13.59
C ASP A 85 -1.03 -25.20 13.20
N ILE A 86 -2.03 -26.10 13.04
CA ILE A 86 -1.82 -27.50 12.63
C ILE A 86 -1.07 -27.60 11.30
N HIS A 87 -1.37 -26.71 10.37
CA HIS A 87 -0.82 -26.71 9.02
C HIS A 87 0.37 -25.77 8.83
N ASP A 88 0.79 -25.07 9.89
CA ASP A 88 1.81 -24.02 9.87
C ASP A 88 1.60 -23.00 8.74
N VAL A 89 0.37 -22.50 8.65
CA VAL A 89 -0.04 -21.48 7.68
C VAL A 89 -0.23 -20.15 8.41
N ARG A 90 0.11 -19.05 7.73
CA ARG A 90 -0.17 -17.69 8.16
C ARG A 90 -1.03 -17.01 7.09
N VAL A 91 -1.80 -16.01 7.50
CA VAL A 91 -2.72 -15.30 6.60
C VAL A 91 -2.30 -13.83 6.53
N ASN A 92 -2.25 -13.32 5.31
CA ASN A 92 -1.92 -11.95 5.02
C ASN A 92 -3.19 -11.27 4.46
N ILE A 93 -3.74 -10.32 5.22
CA ILE A 93 -5.00 -9.64 4.87
C ILE A 93 -4.69 -8.42 4.02
N GLU A 94 -5.26 -8.36 2.83
CA GLU A 94 -5.11 -7.23 1.92
C GLU A 94 -6.34 -6.31 1.98
N SER A 95 -6.14 -5.01 1.75
CA SER A 95 -7.23 -4.07 1.51
C SER A 95 -8.06 -4.50 0.31
N MET A 96 -9.35 -4.72 0.52
CA MET A 96 -10.29 -5.00 -0.56
C MET A 96 -10.44 -3.80 -1.48
N VAL A 97 -10.64 -4.05 -2.78
CA VAL A 97 -10.93 -3.01 -3.76
C VAL A 97 -12.43 -2.68 -3.85
N ASN A 98 -12.75 -1.44 -4.18
CA ASN A 98 -14.13 -0.98 -4.31
C ASN A 98 -14.81 -1.61 -5.54
N SER A 99 -15.74 -2.53 -5.30
CA SER A 99 -16.51 -3.26 -6.33
C SER A 99 -17.91 -2.68 -6.58
N ALA A 100 -18.19 -1.46 -6.11
CA ALA A 100 -19.43 -0.69 -6.29
C ALA A 100 -20.72 -1.30 -5.69
N GLY A 101 -20.63 -2.30 -4.80
CA GLY A 101 -21.76 -2.98 -4.17
C GLY A 101 -22.05 -2.52 -2.74
N PRO A 102 -23.31 -2.57 -2.24
CA PRO A 102 -23.65 -2.12 -0.89
C PRO A 102 -22.97 -2.92 0.25
N GLY A 103 -22.47 -4.13 -0.03
CA GLY A 103 -21.69 -4.90 0.93
C GLY A 103 -20.30 -4.32 1.23
N GLN A 104 -19.78 -3.45 0.36
CA GLN A 104 -18.42 -2.90 0.48
C GLN A 104 -18.22 -2.04 1.73
N TYR A 105 -19.29 -1.45 2.27
CA TYR A 105 -19.23 -0.65 3.49
C TYR A 105 -18.88 -1.47 4.73
N TYR A 106 -18.99 -2.79 4.66
CA TYR A 106 -18.65 -3.72 5.75
C TYR A 106 -17.31 -4.44 5.53
N LEU A 107 -16.62 -4.16 4.43
CA LEU A 107 -15.29 -4.71 4.17
C LEU A 107 -14.23 -3.90 4.90
N LEU A 108 -13.13 -4.55 5.25
CA LEU A 108 -11.92 -3.88 5.72
C LEU A 108 -11.10 -3.45 4.50
N TRP A 109 -10.96 -2.14 4.31
CA TRP A 109 -10.24 -1.55 3.17
C TRP A 109 -9.28 -0.42 3.55
N ARG A 110 -9.47 0.21 4.72
CA ARG A 110 -8.50 1.18 5.25
C ARG A 110 -7.35 0.43 5.94
N PRO A 111 -6.09 0.71 5.60
CA PRO A 111 -4.94 0.04 6.22
C PRO A 111 -4.97 0.05 7.76
N LYS A 112 -5.32 1.18 8.37
CA LYS A 112 -5.44 1.30 9.84
C LYS A 112 -6.47 0.34 10.45
N ASP A 113 -7.59 0.09 9.76
CA ASP A 113 -8.65 -0.76 10.28
C ASP A 113 -8.28 -2.24 10.13
N ILE A 114 -7.58 -2.59 9.04
CA ILE A 114 -7.04 -3.93 8.82
C ILE A 114 -5.99 -4.25 9.89
N ALA A 115 -5.05 -3.33 10.14
CA ALA A 115 -4.02 -3.51 11.16
C ALA A 115 -4.63 -3.77 12.56
N VAL A 116 -5.60 -2.95 12.97
CA VAL A 116 -6.34 -3.14 14.24
C VAL A 116 -7.05 -4.49 14.30
N ALA A 117 -7.68 -4.92 13.20
CA ALA A 117 -8.36 -6.20 13.14
C ALA A 117 -7.37 -7.38 13.23
N CYS A 118 -6.20 -7.28 12.58
CA CYS A 118 -5.12 -8.26 12.69
C CYS A 118 -4.58 -8.34 14.13
N HIS A 119 -4.33 -7.20 14.77
CA HIS A 119 -3.92 -7.14 16.18
C HIS A 119 -4.93 -7.83 17.10
N ALA A 120 -6.22 -7.57 16.93
CA ALA A 120 -7.26 -8.20 17.74
C ALA A 120 -7.25 -9.74 17.64
N VAL A 121 -7.04 -10.29 16.43
CA VAL A 121 -6.90 -11.75 16.24
C VAL A 121 -5.59 -12.26 16.87
N ASN A 122 -4.48 -11.56 16.66
CA ASN A 122 -3.17 -11.98 17.16
C ASN A 122 -3.09 -11.99 18.69
N ILE A 123 -3.70 -10.99 19.36
CA ILE A 123 -3.81 -10.92 20.82
C ILE A 123 -4.58 -12.14 21.35
N GLU A 124 -5.74 -12.43 20.73
CA GLU A 124 -6.56 -13.58 21.11
C GLU A 124 -5.83 -14.90 20.84
N ALA A 125 -5.13 -15.03 19.71
CA ALA A 125 -4.32 -16.18 19.37
C ALA A 125 -3.25 -16.48 20.43
N ARG A 126 -2.48 -15.46 20.83
CA ARG A 126 -1.50 -15.58 21.92
C ARG A 126 -2.14 -16.00 23.23
N SER A 127 -3.31 -15.45 23.57
CA SER A 127 -4.02 -15.81 24.80
C SER A 127 -4.44 -17.28 24.86
N GLN A 128 -4.63 -17.90 23.69
CA GLN A 128 -4.97 -19.31 23.54
C GLN A 128 -3.73 -20.21 23.30
N GLY A 129 -2.52 -19.64 23.27
CA GLY A 129 -1.26 -20.36 23.15
C GLY A 129 -0.80 -20.63 21.71
N PHE A 130 -1.34 -19.92 20.73
CA PHE A 130 -0.94 -20.00 19.33
C PHE A 130 0.01 -18.87 18.93
N GLU A 131 0.83 -19.10 17.92
CA GLU A 131 1.60 -18.05 17.26
C GLU A 131 0.65 -17.09 16.51
N PRO A 132 0.95 -15.77 16.47
CA PRO A 132 0.17 -14.78 15.72
C PRO A 132 -0.03 -15.19 14.25
N PRO A 133 -1.28 -15.45 13.81
CA PRO A 133 -1.51 -15.96 12.47
C PRO A 133 -1.64 -14.86 11.41
N LEU A 134 -1.91 -13.61 11.82
CA LEU A 134 -2.28 -12.53 10.90
C LEU A 134 -1.21 -11.47 10.75
N LYS A 135 -1.00 -11.10 9.49
CA LYS A 135 -0.37 -9.85 9.08
C LYS A 135 -1.24 -9.19 8.02
N PHE A 136 -0.84 -8.00 7.57
CA PHE A 136 -1.56 -7.33 6.49
C PHE A 136 -0.66 -6.85 5.35
N THR A 137 -1.34 -6.58 4.25
CA THR A 137 -0.80 -6.00 3.03
C THR A 137 -1.46 -4.68 2.78
N ILE A 138 -0.64 -3.72 2.36
CA ILE A 138 -1.13 -2.42 1.90
C ILE A 138 -1.18 -2.44 0.38
N ASP A 139 -2.36 -2.17 -0.16
CA ASP A 139 -2.54 -1.75 -1.55
C ASP A 139 -3.18 -0.35 -1.57
N MET A 140 -2.40 0.61 -2.08
CA MET A 140 -2.82 2.01 -2.11
C MET A 140 -3.75 2.35 -3.27
N GLU A 141 -3.78 1.55 -4.33
CA GLU A 141 -4.79 1.67 -5.39
C GLU A 141 -6.14 1.18 -4.88
N HIS A 142 -6.17 0.06 -4.16
CA HIS A 142 -7.38 -0.43 -3.51
C HIS A 142 -7.92 0.60 -2.53
N THR A 143 -7.06 1.18 -1.70
CA THR A 143 -7.44 2.28 -0.80
C THR A 143 -7.97 3.49 -1.57
N ALA A 144 -7.27 3.93 -2.62
CA ALA A 144 -7.68 5.07 -3.46
C ALA A 144 -9.05 4.84 -4.15
N SER A 145 -9.41 3.59 -4.47
CA SER A 145 -10.66 3.24 -5.13
C SER A 145 -11.92 3.58 -4.32
N PHE A 146 -11.78 3.82 -3.01
CA PHE A 146 -12.84 4.32 -2.13
C PHE A 146 -12.97 5.85 -2.12
N GLY A 147 -12.16 6.56 -2.93
CA GLY A 147 -12.18 8.02 -3.05
C GLY A 147 -11.52 8.76 -1.89
N VAL A 148 -10.63 8.08 -1.15
CA VAL A 148 -9.84 8.66 -0.06
C VAL A 148 -8.42 9.00 -0.53
N ASP A 149 -7.71 9.82 0.23
CA ASP A 149 -6.30 10.14 -0.02
C ASP A 149 -5.40 9.04 0.56
N PRO A 150 -4.68 8.27 -0.28
CA PRO A 150 -3.81 7.20 0.21
C PRO A 150 -2.65 7.71 1.07
N GLU A 151 -2.23 8.97 0.89
CA GLU A 151 -1.19 9.59 1.73
C GLU A 151 -1.70 9.73 3.14
N GLN A 152 -2.91 10.28 3.26
CA GLN A 152 -3.53 10.53 4.53
C GLN A 152 -3.83 9.20 5.25
N GLU A 153 -4.32 8.19 4.54
CA GLU A 153 -4.60 6.87 5.13
C GLU A 153 -3.32 6.15 5.56
N MET A 154 -2.20 6.33 4.85
CA MET A 154 -0.89 5.83 5.30
C MET A 154 -0.47 6.46 6.61
N GLU A 155 -0.45 7.79 6.66
CA GLU A 155 -0.01 8.52 7.86
C GLU A 155 -0.90 8.17 9.05
N LEU A 156 -2.23 8.09 8.85
CA LEU A 156 -3.16 7.65 9.88
C LEU A 156 -2.92 6.21 10.35
N MET A 157 -2.50 5.32 9.46
CA MET A 157 -2.12 3.96 9.85
C MET A 157 -0.86 3.97 10.69
N ILE A 158 0.19 4.66 10.25
CA ILE A 158 1.47 4.76 10.98
C ILE A 158 1.25 5.39 12.36
N GLU A 159 0.57 6.53 12.44
CA GLU A 159 0.25 7.21 13.71
C GLU A 159 -0.55 6.31 14.67
N ASN A 160 -1.45 5.47 14.14
CA ASN A 160 -2.17 4.51 14.96
C ASN A 160 -1.28 3.39 15.48
N GLU A 161 -0.37 2.86 14.65
CA GLU A 161 0.56 1.82 15.07
C GLU A 161 1.57 2.35 16.10
N GLU A 162 2.10 3.56 15.93
CA GLU A 162 2.91 4.27 16.93
C GLU A 162 2.14 4.43 18.26
N ARG A 163 0.88 4.85 18.18
CA ARG A 163 0.01 4.98 19.37
C ARG A 163 -0.23 3.64 20.05
N LEU A 164 -0.47 2.57 19.29
CA LEU A 164 -0.65 1.23 19.84
C LEU A 164 0.66 0.70 20.46
N ALA A 165 1.81 0.99 19.87
CA ALA A 165 3.12 0.62 20.40
C ALA A 165 3.42 1.25 21.76
N SER A 166 2.89 2.45 22.02
CA SER A 166 3.00 3.09 23.34
C SER A 166 2.21 2.41 24.46
N ASN A 167 1.37 1.41 24.13
CA ASN A 167 0.62 0.64 25.12
C ASN A 167 1.45 -0.58 25.59
N PRO A 168 1.89 -0.62 26.86
CA PRO A 168 2.74 -1.70 27.37
C PRO A 168 2.05 -3.08 27.43
N ASP A 169 0.73 -3.13 27.31
CA ASP A 169 -0.03 -4.39 27.26
C ASP A 169 -0.02 -5.03 25.86
N LEU A 170 0.44 -4.28 24.84
CA LEU A 170 0.59 -4.76 23.48
C LEU A 170 2.06 -5.04 23.20
N ASP A 171 2.34 -6.20 22.63
CA ASP A 171 3.69 -6.55 22.19
C ASP A 171 3.91 -6.05 20.76
N ILE A 172 4.16 -4.74 20.68
CA ILE A 172 4.49 -3.96 19.49
C ILE A 172 5.75 -3.14 19.81
N ASP A 173 6.71 -3.11 18.91
CA ASP A 173 7.99 -2.43 19.09
C ASP A 173 7.83 -0.91 18.93
N GLU A 174 8.13 -0.12 19.97
CA GLU A 174 8.03 1.35 19.94
C GLU A 174 8.92 1.99 18.87
N ASP A 175 10.09 1.40 18.56
CA ASP A 175 11.04 1.93 17.57
C ASP A 175 10.77 1.37 16.16
N ALA A 176 9.90 0.37 16.04
CA ALA A 176 9.59 -0.33 14.79
C ALA A 176 8.15 -0.86 14.76
N PRO A 177 7.14 0.01 14.87
CA PRO A 177 5.75 -0.40 15.12
C PRO A 177 5.15 -1.30 14.03
N LEU A 178 5.63 -1.22 12.78
CA LEU A 178 5.14 -2.04 11.67
C LEU A 178 5.80 -3.42 11.58
N LYS A 179 6.87 -3.66 12.34
CA LYS A 179 7.77 -4.82 12.21
C LYS A 179 7.06 -6.18 12.30
N SER A 180 6.07 -6.29 13.18
CA SER A 180 5.40 -7.56 13.49
C SER A 180 4.10 -7.77 12.72
N ILE A 181 3.57 -6.73 12.06
CA ILE A 181 2.19 -6.72 11.57
C ILE A 181 2.06 -6.45 10.07
N LEU A 182 2.98 -5.70 9.47
CA LEU A 182 3.01 -5.43 8.03
C LEU A 182 3.95 -6.41 7.32
N GLU A 183 3.41 -7.24 6.43
CA GLU A 183 4.19 -8.26 5.70
C GLU A 183 4.53 -7.82 4.29
N THR A 184 3.56 -7.24 3.58
CA THR A 184 3.68 -6.97 2.15
C THR A 184 3.22 -5.55 1.82
N TYR A 185 3.90 -4.93 0.86
CA TYR A 185 3.44 -3.70 0.23
C TYR A 185 3.29 -3.93 -1.28
N HIS A 186 2.08 -3.71 -1.80
CA HIS A 186 1.82 -3.71 -3.23
C HIS A 186 2.27 -2.37 -3.79
N LEU A 187 3.42 -2.38 -4.48
CA LEU A 187 4.05 -1.17 -4.98
C LEU A 187 3.40 -0.77 -6.31
N THR A 188 2.41 0.10 -6.20
CA THR A 188 1.69 0.66 -7.34
C THR A 188 1.59 2.17 -7.18
N ARG A 189 1.47 2.90 -8.31
CA ARG A 189 1.10 4.32 -8.21
C ARG A 189 -0.38 4.40 -7.82
N PRO A 190 -0.71 5.06 -6.70
CA PRO A 190 -2.11 5.21 -6.31
C PRO A 190 -2.83 6.15 -7.27
N GLY A 191 -3.94 5.69 -7.83
CA GLY A 191 -4.82 6.49 -8.66
C GLY A 191 -6.02 5.68 -9.12
N PHE A 192 -7.22 6.23 -8.96
CA PHE A 192 -8.41 5.68 -9.60
C PHE A 192 -8.40 6.12 -11.06
N GLU A 193 -7.65 5.41 -11.92
CA GLU A 193 -7.66 5.70 -13.35
C GLU A 193 -9.06 5.37 -13.88
N VAL A 194 -9.85 6.43 -14.11
CA VAL A 194 -11.26 6.38 -14.53
C VAL A 194 -11.37 5.85 -15.97
N ARG A 195 -11.09 4.57 -16.19
CA ARG A 195 -11.46 3.82 -17.42
C ARG A 195 -11.67 2.35 -17.09
N GLN A 196 -12.85 2.03 -16.56
CA GLN A 196 -13.41 0.66 -16.55
C GLN A 196 -12.42 -0.47 -16.20
N GLY A 197 -12.01 -0.57 -14.93
CA GLY A 197 -11.28 -1.73 -14.41
C GLY A 197 -10.30 -1.41 -13.29
N HIS A 198 -9.91 -2.44 -12.53
CA HIS A 198 -8.75 -2.42 -11.65
C HIS A 198 -7.50 -2.47 -12.53
N MET A 199 -6.86 -1.32 -12.77
CA MET A 199 -5.58 -1.25 -13.46
C MET A 199 -4.59 -0.55 -12.54
N HIS A 200 -3.63 -1.32 -12.04
CA HIS A 200 -2.57 -0.80 -11.20
C HIS A 200 -1.64 0.12 -11.98
N GLY A 201 -1.41 1.33 -11.45
CA GLY A 201 -0.62 2.36 -12.12
C GLY A 201 0.88 2.09 -12.13
N GLU A 202 1.53 2.53 -13.22
CA GLU A 202 2.98 2.43 -13.43
C GLU A 202 3.78 3.29 -12.43
N ILE A 203 4.99 2.81 -12.07
CA ILE A 203 5.93 3.55 -11.23
C ILE A 203 6.80 4.41 -12.12
N ARG A 204 6.46 5.70 -12.22
CA ARG A 204 7.19 6.64 -13.07
C ARG A 204 8.51 7.06 -12.44
N ARG A 205 9.47 7.47 -13.28
CA ARG A 205 10.65 8.21 -12.82
C ARG A 205 10.20 9.51 -12.12
N GLY A 206 10.84 9.85 -11.02
CA GLY A 206 10.52 11.03 -10.23
C GLY A 206 9.30 10.90 -9.32
N GLU A 207 8.73 9.70 -9.16
CA GLU A 207 7.51 9.47 -8.38
C GLU A 207 7.76 9.60 -6.86
N LYS A 208 7.77 10.85 -6.39
CA LYS A 208 8.07 11.22 -4.99
C LYS A 208 7.04 10.68 -4.01
N MET A 209 5.79 10.49 -4.43
CA MET A 209 4.74 9.98 -3.55
C MET A 209 5.05 8.54 -3.12
N VAL A 210 5.27 7.66 -4.09
CA VAL A 210 5.62 6.25 -3.86
C VAL A 210 6.93 6.14 -3.08
N TYR A 211 7.92 6.99 -3.38
CA TYR A 211 9.18 7.06 -2.63
C TYR A 211 8.94 7.35 -1.14
N ARG A 212 8.23 8.44 -0.84
CA ARG A 212 7.98 8.88 0.53
C ARG A 212 7.20 7.83 1.32
N TYR A 213 6.23 7.18 0.69
CA TYR A 213 5.45 6.11 1.29
C TYR A 213 6.33 4.94 1.74
N LEU A 214 7.11 4.39 0.81
CA LEU A 214 7.98 3.26 1.13
C LEU A 214 9.05 3.66 2.16
N TYR A 215 9.61 4.88 2.07
CA TYR A 215 10.54 5.40 3.06
C TYR A 215 9.91 5.42 4.46
N ARG A 216 8.70 5.97 4.61
CA ARG A 216 7.98 6.03 5.90
C ARG A 216 7.67 4.65 6.46
N LEU A 217 7.28 3.69 5.62
CA LEU A 217 7.05 2.30 6.05
C LEU A 217 8.34 1.66 6.58
N VAL A 218 9.46 1.81 5.85
CA VAL A 218 10.77 1.27 6.24
C VAL A 218 11.32 1.94 7.50
N GLU A 219 11.13 3.26 7.65
CA GLU A 219 11.49 4.01 8.86
C GLU A 219 10.79 3.42 10.09
N ASN A 220 9.51 3.09 9.95
CA ASN A 220 8.62 2.53 10.99
C ASN A 220 8.71 1.00 11.15
N GLY A 221 9.72 0.35 10.57
CA GLY A 221 10.02 -1.05 10.85
C GLY A 221 9.52 -2.07 9.83
N PHE A 222 8.91 -1.64 8.72
CA PHE A 222 8.67 -2.55 7.60
C PHE A 222 9.98 -3.22 7.17
N CYS A 223 9.96 -4.54 6.97
CA CYS A 223 11.14 -5.35 6.67
C CYS A 223 12.21 -5.45 7.77
N ARG A 224 11.91 -5.07 9.02
CA ARG A 224 12.84 -5.24 10.16
C ARG A 224 12.50 -6.45 11.05
N GLY A 225 11.51 -7.25 10.64
CA GLY A 225 11.06 -8.46 11.34
C GLY A 225 11.94 -9.67 11.06
N ASP A 226 11.64 -10.78 11.72
CA ASP A 226 12.31 -12.07 11.46
C ASP A 226 11.78 -12.74 10.17
N ASP A 227 10.57 -12.36 9.74
CA ASP A 227 9.93 -12.88 8.53
C ASP A 227 10.39 -12.15 7.26
N THR A 228 10.25 -12.83 6.11
CA THR A 228 10.57 -12.25 4.81
C THR A 228 9.45 -11.31 4.36
N CYS A 229 9.64 -10.01 4.58
CA CYS A 229 8.76 -9.02 3.98
C CYS A 229 8.83 -9.05 2.44
N THR A 230 7.75 -8.65 1.78
CA THR A 230 7.68 -8.61 0.31
C THR A 230 7.24 -7.25 -0.20
N ILE A 231 7.95 -6.74 -1.21
CA ILE A 231 7.44 -5.67 -2.07
C ILE A 231 6.93 -6.35 -3.33
N ALA A 232 5.60 -6.37 -3.51
CA ALA A 232 4.97 -7.04 -4.65
C ALA A 232 4.72 -6.03 -5.78
N PHE A 233 5.03 -6.43 -7.00
CA PHE A 233 4.82 -5.62 -8.20
C PHE A 233 3.54 -6.09 -8.90
N GLU A 234 2.40 -5.54 -8.48
CA GLU A 234 1.13 -5.75 -9.15
C GLU A 234 0.94 -4.65 -10.19
N ILE A 235 1.69 -4.67 -11.30
CA ILE A 235 1.68 -3.55 -12.26
C ILE A 235 1.15 -4.01 -13.62
N ALA A 236 0.24 -3.24 -14.21
CA ALA A 236 -0.20 -3.42 -15.57
C ALA A 236 0.74 -2.64 -16.52
N GLY A 237 1.59 -3.32 -17.29
CA GLY A 237 2.37 -2.67 -18.36
C GLY A 237 3.87 -2.97 -18.39
N ASN A 238 4.69 -1.90 -18.42
CA ASN A 238 6.13 -1.93 -18.75
C ASN A 238 7.02 -2.43 -17.59
N TYR A 239 6.84 -3.71 -17.25
CA TYR A 239 7.47 -4.42 -16.14
C TYR A 239 8.98 -4.16 -15.96
N SER A 240 9.72 -4.02 -17.07
CA SER A 240 11.16 -3.80 -17.01
C SER A 240 11.57 -2.43 -16.46
N GLU A 241 10.80 -1.40 -16.79
CA GLU A 241 11.05 -0.03 -16.34
C GLU A 241 10.57 0.18 -14.90
N ASP A 242 9.41 -0.38 -14.56
CA ASP A 242 8.88 -0.32 -13.19
C ASP A 242 9.80 -0.99 -12.17
N ILE A 243 10.33 -2.19 -12.49
CA ILE A 243 11.33 -2.86 -11.64
C ILE A 243 12.58 -2.01 -11.48
N TYR A 244 13.04 -1.39 -12.57
CA TYR A 244 14.20 -0.51 -12.51
C TYR A 244 13.95 0.67 -11.57
N ASN A 245 12.81 1.35 -11.71
CA ASN A 245 12.45 2.50 -10.88
C ASN A 245 12.29 2.09 -9.41
N ALA A 246 11.65 0.95 -9.14
CA ALA A 246 11.54 0.41 -7.79
C ALA A 246 12.89 0.10 -7.15
N ARG A 247 13.85 -0.47 -7.91
CA ARG A 247 15.21 -0.70 -7.42
C ARG A 247 15.92 0.61 -7.07
N VAL A 248 15.77 1.63 -7.89
CA VAL A 248 16.34 2.95 -7.59
C VAL A 248 15.75 3.53 -6.30
N ILE A 249 14.43 3.40 -6.09
CA ILE A 249 13.76 3.79 -4.85
C ILE A 249 14.35 3.03 -3.65
N MET A 250 14.44 1.70 -3.73
CA MET A 250 14.98 0.87 -2.65
C MET A 250 16.44 1.20 -2.32
N ASP A 251 17.29 1.40 -3.34
CA ASP A 251 18.69 1.79 -3.17
C ASP A 251 18.84 3.16 -2.50
N LEU A 252 17.97 4.13 -2.82
CA LEU A 252 17.97 5.45 -2.18
C LEU A 252 17.53 5.36 -0.71
N ILE A 253 16.57 4.50 -0.38
CA ILE A 253 16.14 4.22 1.00
C ILE A 253 17.27 3.51 1.77
N GLU A 254 17.98 2.56 1.15
CA GLU A 254 19.16 1.89 1.73
C GLU A 254 20.24 2.90 2.11
N LEU A 255 20.45 3.93 1.28
CA LEU A 255 21.38 5.02 1.56
C LEU A 255 20.84 6.06 2.57
N ASN A 256 19.63 5.86 3.08
CA ASN A 256 18.95 6.74 4.01
C ASN A 256 18.75 8.18 3.46
N VAL A 257 18.50 8.31 2.16
CA VAL A 257 18.18 9.60 1.54
C VAL A 257 16.78 10.00 1.98
N ARG A 258 16.63 11.10 2.73
CA ARG A 258 15.31 11.50 3.22
C ARG A 258 14.44 12.08 2.09
N PRO A 259 13.10 11.97 2.16
CA PRO A 259 12.22 12.55 1.15
C PRO A 259 12.47 14.03 0.85
N GLU A 260 12.88 14.83 1.84
CA GLU A 260 13.19 16.25 1.70
C GLU A 260 14.55 16.50 1.00
N GLU A 261 15.44 15.51 1.04
CA GLU A 261 16.76 15.55 0.40
C GLU A 261 16.67 15.15 -1.08
N LEU A 262 15.66 14.34 -1.43
CA LEU A 262 15.38 13.87 -2.78
C LEU A 262 14.84 15.01 -3.68
N ARG A 263 15.76 15.81 -4.21
CA ARG A 263 15.46 17.00 -5.02
C ARG A 263 16.23 17.03 -6.33
N ALA A 264 15.53 17.34 -7.43
CA ALA A 264 16.12 17.40 -8.77
C ALA A 264 17.16 18.52 -8.91
N ASP A 265 16.99 19.65 -8.21
CA ASP A 265 17.90 20.80 -8.25
C ASP A 265 19.26 20.56 -7.57
N ARG A 266 19.43 19.40 -6.94
CA ARG A 266 20.70 18.96 -6.33
C ARG A 266 21.50 17.99 -7.21
N VAL A 267 20.99 17.68 -8.40
CA VAL A 267 21.60 16.71 -9.32
C VAL A 267 22.27 17.44 -10.48
N ASP A 268 23.54 17.14 -10.76
CA ASP A 268 24.19 17.63 -11.97
C ASP A 268 23.71 16.89 -13.23
N ALA A 269 23.00 17.60 -14.12
CA ALA A 269 22.55 17.06 -15.40
C ALA A 269 23.71 16.76 -16.39
N SER A 270 24.95 17.18 -16.09
CA SER A 270 26.13 16.91 -16.92
C SER A 270 26.50 15.40 -16.97
N GLY A 271 26.06 14.65 -15.95
CA GLY A 271 26.25 13.20 -15.88
C GLY A 271 27.56 12.74 -15.23
N ASP A 272 28.36 13.66 -14.69
CA ASP A 272 29.59 13.34 -13.96
C ASP A 272 29.31 13.41 -12.44
N TYR A 273 28.78 12.32 -11.88
CA TYR A 273 28.36 12.24 -10.47
C TYR A 273 29.50 11.88 -9.53
N ASP A 274 29.62 12.60 -8.42
CA ASP A 274 30.68 12.39 -7.43
C ASP A 274 30.35 11.26 -6.43
N THR A 275 29.06 10.95 -6.24
CA THR A 275 28.59 9.98 -5.24
C THR A 275 27.55 8.99 -5.79
N ARG A 276 27.42 7.81 -5.13
CA ARG A 276 26.35 6.84 -5.43
C ARG A 276 24.97 7.46 -5.22
N GLU A 277 24.82 8.26 -4.17
CA GLU A 277 23.59 9.01 -3.85
C GLU A 277 23.19 9.91 -5.03
N GLU A 278 24.09 10.78 -5.47
CA GLU A 278 23.83 11.72 -6.57
C GLU A 278 23.51 10.99 -7.88
N ALA A 279 24.24 9.91 -8.19
CA ALA A 279 23.97 9.09 -9.38
C ALA A 279 22.60 8.40 -9.33
N LEU A 280 22.16 7.96 -8.14
CA LEU A 280 20.84 7.36 -7.96
C LEU A 280 19.73 8.42 -8.01
N MET A 281 19.93 9.60 -7.42
CA MET A 281 19.01 10.72 -7.54
C MET A 281 18.84 11.14 -9.00
N ALA A 282 19.92 11.15 -9.78
CA ALA A 282 19.84 11.42 -11.21
C ALA A 282 19.01 10.38 -11.97
N ARG A 283 19.21 9.09 -11.68
CA ARG A 283 18.39 8.01 -12.28
C ARG A 283 16.93 8.13 -11.87
N PHE A 284 16.69 8.44 -10.60
CA PHE A 284 15.34 8.64 -10.07
C PHE A 284 14.61 9.75 -10.83
N PHE A 285 15.25 10.90 -11.05
CA PHE A 285 14.66 12.03 -11.78
C PHE A 285 14.79 11.96 -13.30
N ASN A 286 15.28 10.86 -13.87
CA ASN A 286 15.58 10.74 -15.30
C ASN A 286 16.64 11.72 -15.84
N MET A 287 17.49 12.26 -14.97
CA MET A 287 18.54 13.24 -15.30
C MET A 287 19.90 12.58 -15.58
N ASP A 288 19.93 11.26 -15.79
CA ASP A 288 21.17 10.57 -16.12
C ASP A 288 21.69 10.93 -17.52
N LYS A 289 23.02 10.89 -17.70
CA LYS A 289 23.71 11.26 -18.94
C LYS A 289 23.09 10.68 -20.21
N THR A 290 22.59 9.44 -20.14
CA THR A 290 22.00 8.74 -21.30
C THR A 290 20.62 9.30 -21.62
N SER A 291 19.83 9.58 -20.58
CA SER A 291 18.47 10.11 -20.68
C SER A 291 18.49 11.57 -21.16
N VAL A 292 19.35 12.40 -20.58
CA VAL A 292 19.57 13.79 -21.03
C VAL A 292 20.01 13.82 -22.49
N ALA A 293 20.99 13.00 -22.89
CA ALA A 293 21.44 12.94 -24.27
C ALA A 293 20.33 12.48 -25.25
N ARG A 294 19.46 11.54 -24.84
CA ARG A 294 18.29 11.13 -25.64
C ARG A 294 17.27 12.25 -25.79
N GLU A 295 16.98 12.98 -24.73
CA GLU A 295 16.00 14.06 -24.75
C GLU A 295 16.50 15.24 -25.61
N PHE A 296 17.77 15.63 -25.46
CA PHE A 296 18.37 16.63 -26.36
C PHE A 296 18.36 16.20 -27.82
N ALA A 297 18.65 14.92 -28.12
CA ALA A 297 18.55 14.41 -29.48
C ALA A 297 17.11 14.42 -30.02
N ALA A 298 16.11 14.13 -29.17
CA ALA A 298 14.70 14.22 -29.53
C ALA A 298 14.24 15.66 -29.77
N ILE A 299 14.70 16.61 -28.94
CA ILE A 299 14.47 18.04 -29.12
C ILE A 299 15.12 18.52 -30.41
N GLU A 300 16.38 18.15 -30.68
CA GLU A 300 17.10 18.53 -31.90
C GLU A 300 16.40 17.96 -33.14
N ALA A 301 16.02 16.68 -33.12
CA ALA A 301 15.29 16.04 -34.22
C ALA A 301 13.93 16.71 -34.52
N ASN A 302 13.25 17.22 -33.49
CA ASN A 302 11.95 17.88 -33.63
C ASN A 302 12.04 19.41 -33.84
N ALA A 303 13.13 20.06 -33.44
CA ALA A 303 13.37 21.48 -33.66
C ALA A 303 13.49 21.82 -35.16
N PHE A 304 13.90 20.86 -35.98
CA PHE A 304 13.96 20.96 -37.44
C PHE A 304 12.71 20.41 -38.16
N ASN A 305 11.62 20.11 -37.43
CA ASN A 305 10.38 19.63 -38.04
C ASN A 305 9.64 20.79 -38.76
N PRO A 306 9.47 20.75 -40.09
CA PRO A 306 8.90 21.85 -40.88
C PRO A 306 7.41 22.13 -40.58
N LEU A 307 6.77 21.33 -39.73
CA LEU A 307 5.37 21.49 -39.30
C LEU A 307 5.21 22.25 -37.98
N LYS A 308 6.30 22.75 -37.37
CA LYS A 308 6.30 23.41 -36.05
C LYS A 308 5.41 24.67 -35.96
N GLU A 309 5.10 25.32 -37.08
CA GLU A 309 4.17 26.48 -37.13
C GLU A 309 2.70 26.08 -37.39
N LEU A 310 2.42 24.79 -37.64
CA LEU A 310 1.09 24.27 -37.96
C LEU A 310 0.45 23.47 -36.81
N LEU A 311 1.22 23.11 -35.78
CA LEU A 311 0.79 22.34 -34.61
C LEU A 311 1.31 23.01 -33.34
N GLU A 312 0.45 23.22 -32.34
CA GLU A 312 0.87 23.64 -31.00
C GLU A 312 1.69 22.50 -30.36
N PHE A 313 2.92 22.80 -29.95
CA PHE A 313 3.78 21.90 -29.19
C PHE A 313 3.89 22.39 -27.74
N GLU A 314 4.10 21.46 -26.81
CA GLU A 314 4.43 21.80 -25.42
C GLU A 314 5.70 22.64 -25.35
N ASP A 315 5.60 23.81 -24.69
CA ASP A 315 6.74 24.67 -24.39
C ASP A 315 7.79 23.92 -23.56
N PHE A 316 9.06 24.31 -23.68
CA PHE A 316 10.17 23.70 -22.94
C PHE A 316 9.95 23.69 -21.40
N ASP A 317 9.23 24.67 -20.87
CA ASP A 317 8.87 24.70 -19.44
C ASP A 317 7.91 23.55 -19.03
N ASN A 318 7.18 22.99 -20.00
CA ASN A 318 6.27 21.86 -19.84
C ASN A 318 6.88 20.50 -20.24
N THR A 319 8.14 20.45 -20.69
CA THR A 319 8.84 19.17 -20.95
C THR A 319 9.38 18.58 -19.64
N GLN A 320 9.85 17.31 -19.67
CA GLN A 320 10.35 16.60 -18.47
C GLN A 320 11.53 17.29 -17.76
N LEU A 321 12.32 18.09 -18.49
CA LEU A 321 13.41 18.92 -17.95
C LEU A 321 12.96 20.35 -17.56
N GLY A 322 11.75 20.76 -17.92
CA GLY A 322 11.16 22.04 -17.55
C GLY A 322 10.71 22.06 -16.09
N ASN A 323 10.95 23.17 -15.39
CA ASN A 323 10.63 23.31 -13.97
C ASN A 323 9.15 23.00 -13.65
N THR A 324 8.23 23.20 -14.61
CA THR A 324 6.79 22.99 -14.39
C THR A 324 6.39 21.52 -14.39
N SER A 325 7.08 20.62 -15.12
CA SER A 325 6.76 19.18 -15.11
C SER A 325 7.26 18.47 -13.84
N LEU A 326 8.40 18.91 -13.29
CA LEU A 326 8.97 18.42 -12.04
C LEU A 326 8.19 18.91 -10.79
N ASP A 327 7.48 20.04 -10.92
CA ASP A 327 6.64 20.64 -9.88
C ASP A 327 5.17 20.18 -9.92
N ASN A 328 4.74 19.51 -11.00
CA ASN A 328 3.35 19.05 -11.19
C ASN A 328 3.06 17.76 -10.40
N ASN A 329 3.07 17.90 -9.08
CA ASN A 329 2.57 16.92 -8.12
C ASN A 329 1.04 17.03 -8.05
N VAL A 330 0.35 16.74 -9.17
CA VAL A 330 -1.10 16.89 -9.28
C VAL A 330 -1.77 15.85 -8.38
N ARG A 331 -2.46 16.31 -7.34
CA ARG A 331 -3.12 15.45 -6.35
C ARG A 331 -4.36 14.80 -6.97
N PRO A 332 -4.73 13.57 -6.58
CA PRO A 332 -5.97 12.93 -7.02
C PRO A 332 -7.23 13.80 -6.85
N GLN A 333 -7.25 14.68 -5.83
CA GLN A 333 -8.38 15.60 -5.60
C GLN A 333 -8.50 16.73 -6.65
N GLN A 334 -7.46 16.97 -7.44
CA GLN A 334 -7.45 18.00 -8.49
C GLN A 334 -8.06 17.53 -9.81
N PHE A 335 -8.51 16.27 -9.88
CA PHE A 335 -9.24 15.72 -11.03
C PHE A 335 -10.78 15.86 -10.89
N THR A 336 -11.26 16.75 -10.01
CA THR A 336 -12.70 17.03 -9.83
C THR A 336 -13.21 18.19 -10.69
#